data_AF-A0A9C8XFM2-F1
#
_entry.id   AF-A0A9C8XFM2-F1
#
_cell.length_a   1.000
_cell.length_b   1.000
_cell.length_c   1.000
_cell.angle_alpha   90.00
_cell.angle_beta   90.00
_cell.angle_gamma   90.00
#
_symmetry.space_group_name_H-M   'P 1'
#
loop_
_entity.id
_entity.type
_entity.pdbx_description
1 polymer ?
#
loop_
_entity_poly.entity_id
_entity_poly.type
_entity_poly.pdbx_seq_one_letter_code
_entity_poly.pdbx_strand_id
1 'polypeptide(L)'
;MNTITLIVASVLGLFLLYFLARLSWSIGVNVINGLGFYRALESELGKLRLSRMLEALGINRSVYIHQNPVSDIERQMESCARCEHTQECDEKLAEGELDVDEIDFCNNEASLQAIKQHQMDVPEKKA
;
A
#
# COMPACT_ATOMS: atom_id res chain seq x y z
N MET A 1 -13.08 -21.96 -50.95
CA MET A 1 -13.75 -21.43 -49.74
C MET A 1 -14.97 -20.67 -50.19
N ASN A 2 -16.13 -20.96 -49.61
CA ASN A 2 -17.36 -20.26 -49.98
C ASN A 2 -17.35 -18.85 -49.40
N THR A 3 -17.95 -17.89 -50.11
CA THR A 3 -18.03 -16.48 -49.70
C THR A 3 -18.60 -16.32 -48.29
N ILE A 4 -19.57 -17.17 -47.92
CA ILE A 4 -20.18 -17.24 -46.59
C ILE A 4 -19.12 -17.54 -45.51
N THR A 5 -18.23 -18.51 -45.76
CA THR A 5 -17.15 -18.86 -44.82
C THR A 5 -16.19 -17.70 -44.59
N LEU A 6 -15.89 -16.94 -45.65
CA LEU A 6 -15.00 -15.78 -45.58
C LEU A 6 -15.65 -14.65 -44.77
N ILE A 7 -16.94 -14.37 -45.00
CA ILE A 7 -17.70 -13.39 -44.22
C ILE A 7 -17.75 -13.76 -42.73
N VAL A 8 -18.08 -15.02 -42.41
CA VAL A 8 -18.15 -15.50 -41.02
C VAL A 8 -16.79 -15.39 -40.34
N ALA A 9 -15.72 -15.80 -41.00
CA ALA A 9 -14.37 -15.69 -40.46
C ALA A 9 -13.96 -14.22 -40.20
N SER A 10 -14.27 -13.31 -41.12
CA SER A 10 -13.99 -11.88 -40.94
C SER A 10 -14.76 -11.28 -39.75
N VAL A 11 -16.04 -11.60 -39.61
CA VAL A 11 -16.85 -11.11 -38.48
C VAL A 11 -16.30 -11.63 -37.16
N LEU A 12 -15.98 -12.93 -37.08
CA LEU A 12 -15.37 -13.52 -35.88
C LEU A 12 -14.00 -12.89 -35.58
N GLY A 13 -13.19 -12.65 -36.59
CA GLY A 13 -11.89 -11.97 -36.44
C GLY A 13 -12.02 -10.56 -35.87
N LEU A 14 -12.99 -9.78 -36.36
CA LEU A 14 -13.27 -8.44 -35.84
C LEU A 14 -13.77 -8.48 -34.39
N PHE A 15 -14.65 -9.42 -34.05
CA PHE A 15 -15.10 -9.61 -32.67
C PHE A 15 -13.94 -9.98 -31.73
N LEU A 16 -13.05 -10.86 -32.17
CA LEU A 16 -11.86 -11.25 -31.39
C LEU A 16 -10.95 -10.06 -31.16
N LEU A 17 -10.64 -9.28 -32.20
CA LEU A 17 -9.81 -8.08 -32.10
C LEU A 17 -10.42 -7.05 -31.15
N TYR A 18 -11.74 -6.81 -31.27
CA TYR A 18 -12.45 -5.91 -30.37
C TYR A 18 -12.37 -6.38 -28.92
N PHE A 19 -12.57 -7.68 -28.67
CA PHE A 19 -12.51 -8.26 -27.33
C PHE A 19 -11.11 -8.13 -26.72
N LEU A 20 -10.06 -8.44 -27.50
CA LEU A 20 -8.67 -8.28 -27.06
C LEU A 20 -8.34 -6.82 -26.72
N ALA A 21 -8.73 -5.87 -27.57
CA ALA A 21 -8.53 -4.45 -27.32
C ALA A 21 -9.23 -3.99 -26.03
N ARG A 22 -10.48 -4.45 -25.81
CA ARG A 22 -11.25 -4.18 -24.59
C ARG A 22 -10.59 -4.75 -23.34
N LEU A 23 -10.08 -5.98 -23.41
CA LEU A 23 -9.38 -6.59 -22.28
C LEU A 23 -8.09 -5.84 -21.94
N SER A 24 -7.27 -5.53 -22.93
CA SER A 24 -6.04 -4.75 -22.72
C SER A 24 -6.33 -3.38 -22.11
N TRP A 25 -7.37 -2.70 -22.58
CA TRP A 25 -7.82 -1.43 -22.01
C TRP A 25 -8.27 -1.59 -20.55
N SER A 26 -9.10 -2.58 -20.25
CA SER A 26 -9.61 -2.84 -18.89
C SER A 26 -8.48 -3.13 -17.90
N ILE A 27 -7.53 -3.98 -18.30
CA ILE A 27 -6.35 -4.29 -17.50
C ILE A 27 -5.52 -3.02 -17.26
N GLY A 28 -5.27 -2.23 -18.31
CA GLY A 28 -4.52 -0.97 -18.21
C GLY A 28 -5.15 0.01 -17.22
N VAL A 29 -6.46 0.24 -17.34
CA VAL A 29 -7.20 1.13 -16.43
C VAL A 29 -7.16 0.62 -15.00
N ASN A 30 -7.33 -0.69 -14.78
CA ASN A 30 -7.28 -1.26 -13.43
C ASN A 30 -5.89 -1.12 -12.79
N VAL A 31 -4.82 -1.32 -13.54
CA VAL A 31 -3.44 -1.12 -13.04
C VAL A 31 -3.19 0.34 -12.67
N ILE A 32 -3.62 1.28 -13.52
CA ILE A 32 -3.49 2.72 -13.25
C ILE A 32 -4.26 3.11 -11.99
N ASN A 33 -5.48 2.60 -11.84
CA ASN A 33 -6.31 2.86 -10.66
C ASN A 33 -5.67 2.28 -9.39
N GLY A 34 -5.10 1.08 -9.46
CA GLY A 34 -4.36 0.48 -8.35
C GLY A 34 -3.15 1.32 -7.92
N LEU A 35 -2.36 1.81 -8.88
CA LEU A 35 -1.24 2.72 -8.59
C LEU A 35 -1.70 4.06 -8.01
N GLY A 36 -2.81 4.60 -8.52
CA GLY A 36 -3.42 5.82 -7.99
C GLY A 36 -3.85 5.67 -6.54
N PHE A 37 -4.45 4.54 -6.19
CA PHE A 37 -4.86 4.22 -4.83
C PHE A 37 -3.67 4.20 -3.87
N TYR A 38 -2.60 3.46 -4.18
CA TYR A 38 -1.42 3.38 -3.30
C TYR A 38 -0.72 4.73 -3.13
N ARG A 39 -0.66 5.57 -4.17
CA ARG A 39 -0.11 6.94 -4.05
C ARG A 39 -0.96 7.84 -3.15
N ALA A 40 -2.29 7.71 -3.23
CA ALA A 40 -3.18 8.46 -2.34
C ALA A 40 -2.99 8.01 -0.89
N LEU A 41 -2.95 6.69 -0.65
CA LEU A 41 -2.71 6.11 0.68
C LEU A 41 -1.36 6.55 1.26
N GLU A 42 -0.29 6.53 0.47
CA GLU A 42 1.03 7.01 0.89
C GLU A 42 1.02 8.52 1.22
N SER A 43 0.30 9.32 0.43
CA SER A 43 0.15 10.75 0.69
C SER A 43 -0.62 11.04 1.97
N GLU A 44 -1.67 10.28 2.26
CA GLU A 44 -2.45 10.43 3.49
C GLU A 44 -1.68 9.96 4.71
N LEU A 45 -1.02 8.81 4.63
CA LEU A 45 -0.11 8.32 5.66
C LEU A 45 0.96 9.37 5.94
N GLY A 46 1.56 9.94 4.90
CA GLY A 46 2.60 10.97 4.96
C GLY A 46 2.25 12.23 5.77
N LYS A 47 0.95 12.51 5.97
CA LYS A 47 0.47 13.66 6.74
C LYS A 47 0.33 13.37 8.23
N LEU A 48 0.39 12.11 8.64
CA LEU A 48 0.17 11.67 10.02
C LEU A 48 1.49 11.53 10.79
N ARG A 49 1.40 11.61 12.12
CA ARG A 49 2.54 11.30 13.01
C ARG A 49 3.03 9.87 12.85
N LEU A 50 2.13 8.94 12.54
CA LEU A 50 2.43 7.54 12.21
C LEU A 50 3.54 7.44 11.15
N SER A 51 3.54 8.32 10.16
CA SER A 51 4.56 8.38 9.12
C SER A 51 5.98 8.55 9.65
N ARG A 52 6.15 9.46 10.62
CA ARG A 52 7.42 9.75 11.29
C ARG A 52 7.77 8.65 12.29
N MET A 53 6.76 8.07 12.95
CA MET A 53 6.94 6.93 13.84
C MET A 53 7.50 5.71 13.10
N LEU A 54 6.98 5.40 11.91
CA LEU A 54 7.53 4.32 11.08
C LEU A 54 9.01 4.56 10.77
N GLU A 55 9.38 5.78 10.40
CA GLU A 55 10.79 6.15 10.15
C GLU A 55 11.66 6.05 11.40
N ALA A 56 11.20 6.58 12.53
CA ALA A 56 11.92 6.54 13.81
C ALA A 56 12.16 5.11 14.31
N LEU A 57 11.24 4.19 14.04
CA LEU A 57 11.36 2.77 14.38
C LEU A 57 12.19 1.97 13.35
N GLY A 58 12.67 2.60 12.28
CA GLY A 58 13.38 1.92 11.19
C GLY A 58 12.47 1.06 10.30
N ILE A 59 11.15 1.23 10.37
CA ILE A 59 10.17 0.51 9.55
C ILE A 59 10.10 1.16 8.17
N ASN A 60 10.38 0.37 7.12
CA ASN A 60 10.31 0.90 5.76
C ASN A 60 8.85 1.15 5.36
N ARG A 61 8.52 2.42 5.07
CA ARG A 61 7.17 2.86 4.73
C ARG A 61 6.60 2.18 3.48
N SER A 62 7.41 2.00 2.43
CA SER A 62 6.95 1.36 1.20
C SER A 62 6.64 -0.13 1.44
N VAL A 63 7.52 -0.81 2.18
CA VAL A 63 7.28 -2.20 2.60
C VAL A 63 6.03 -2.29 3.48
N TYR A 64 5.86 -1.36 4.41
CA TYR A 64 4.67 -1.28 5.26
C TYR A 64 3.39 -1.17 4.42
N ILE A 65 3.35 -0.25 3.45
CA ILE A 65 2.17 -0.06 2.58
C ILE A 65 1.86 -1.28 1.71
N HIS A 66 2.88 -1.97 1.21
CA HIS A 66 2.70 -3.07 0.26
C HIS A 66 2.54 -4.46 0.89
N GLN A 67 3.05 -4.67 2.11
CA GLN A 67 3.00 -5.97 2.80
C GLN A 67 1.88 -6.08 3.83
N ASN A 68 1.29 -4.96 4.27
CA ASN A 68 0.17 -4.99 5.21
C ASN A 68 -1.17 -4.89 4.48
N PRO A 69 -2.23 -5.54 5.00
CA PRO A 69 -3.58 -5.33 4.50
C PRO A 69 -3.98 -3.85 4.58
N VAL A 70 -4.58 -3.32 3.51
CA VAL A 70 -5.05 -1.92 3.45
C VAL A 70 -5.97 -1.59 4.62
N SER A 71 -6.86 -2.52 4.99
CA SER A 71 -7.76 -2.34 6.14
C SER A 71 -7.03 -2.17 7.47
N ASP A 72 -5.84 -2.76 7.62
CA ASP A 72 -5.03 -2.63 8.83
C ASP A 72 -4.29 -1.29 8.84
N ILE A 73 -3.77 -0.86 7.68
CA ILE A 73 -3.16 0.46 7.49
C ILE A 73 -4.18 1.56 7.81
N GLU A 74 -5.37 1.50 7.22
CA GLU A 74 -6.44 2.49 7.47
C GLU A 74 -6.83 2.54 8.94
N ARG A 75 -6.98 1.38 9.59
CA ARG A 75 -7.28 1.30 11.03
C ARG A 75 -6.18 1.93 11.89
N GLN A 76 -4.92 1.67 11.55
CA GLN A 76 -3.77 2.27 12.24
C GLN A 76 -3.69 3.78 12.00
N MET A 77 -3.99 4.25 10.79
CA MET A 77 -4.08 5.66 10.47
C MET A 77 -5.19 6.35 11.28
N GLU A 78 -6.38 5.74 11.36
CA GLU A 78 -7.50 6.26 12.15
C GLU A 78 -7.19 6.25 13.66
N SER A 79 -6.55 5.18 14.15
CA SER A 79 -6.08 5.07 15.53
C SER A 79 -5.06 6.16 15.88
N CYS A 80 -4.11 6.43 14.98
CA CYS A 80 -3.13 7.50 15.15
C CYS A 80 -3.78 8.89 15.07
N ALA A 81 -4.69 9.11 14.12
CA ALA A 81 -5.37 10.39 13.95
C ALA A 81 -6.22 10.80 15.17
N ARG A 82 -6.75 9.81 15.90
CA ARG A 82 -7.53 10.01 17.13
C ARG A 82 -6.70 9.91 18.41
N CYS A 83 -5.39 9.70 18.31
CA CYS A 83 -4.54 9.56 19.48
C CYS A 83 -4.47 10.88 20.26
N GLU A 84 -4.64 10.82 21.58
CA GLU A 84 -4.56 11.98 22.49
C GLU A 84 -3.13 12.21 23.04
N HIS A 85 -2.26 11.20 22.96
CA HIS A 85 -0.86 11.25 23.41
C HIS A 85 0.06 11.97 22.41
N THR A 86 -0.42 13.03 21.75
CA THR A 86 0.32 13.67 20.65
C THR A 86 1.59 14.38 21.12
N GLN A 87 1.56 14.96 22.33
CA GLN A 87 2.71 15.69 22.87
C GLN A 87 3.87 14.74 23.16
N GLU A 88 3.62 13.67 23.92
CA GLU A 88 4.60 12.62 24.21
C GLU A 88 5.16 11.99 22.94
N CYS A 89 4.28 11.73 21.95
CA CYS A 89 4.68 11.27 20.63
C CYS A 89 5.66 12.23 19.94
N ASP A 90 5.35 13.53 19.92
CA ASP A 90 6.20 14.52 19.26
C ASP A 90 7.53 14.73 20.01
N GLU A 91 7.54 14.62 21.34
CA GLU A 91 8.75 14.67 22.17
C GLU A 91 9.67 13.49 21.87
N LYS A 92 9.14 12.26 21.87
CA LYS A 92 9.89 11.05 21.54
C LYS A 92 10.43 11.05 20.12
N LEU A 93 9.62 11.46 19.15
CA LEU A 93 10.06 11.58 17.75
C LEU A 93 11.16 12.64 17.55
N ALA A 94 11.30 13.60 18.46
CA ALA A 94 12.38 14.59 18.40
C ALA A 94 13.73 14.04 18.88
N GLU A 95 13.72 12.97 19.69
CA GLU A 95 14.94 12.28 20.17
C GLU A 95 15.63 11.49 19.04
N GLY A 96 14.89 11.10 18.00
CA GLY A 96 15.40 10.48 16.79
C GLY A 96 14.96 9.03 16.62
N GLU A 97 15.93 8.11 16.56
CA GLU A 97 15.66 6.67 16.43
C GLU A 97 15.08 6.13 17.73
N LEU A 98 14.00 5.34 17.62
CA LEU A 98 13.25 4.79 18.74
C LEU A 98 13.26 3.26 18.71
N ASP A 99 13.27 2.65 19.89
CA ASP A 99 12.93 1.25 20.02
C ASP A 99 11.40 1.07 20.07
N VAL A 100 10.92 -0.09 19.64
CA VAL A 100 9.49 -0.41 19.71
C VAL A 100 9.02 -0.63 21.16
N ASP A 101 9.93 -0.96 22.06
CA ASP A 101 9.62 -1.05 23.49
C ASP A 101 9.48 0.33 24.16
N GLU A 102 9.79 1.43 23.45
CA GLU A 102 9.72 2.80 23.95
C GLU A 102 8.46 3.55 23.49
N ILE A 103 7.49 2.86 22.90
CA ILE A 103 6.26 3.45 22.34
C ILE A 103 4.99 2.91 23.00
N ASP A 104 5.04 2.58 24.30
CA ASP A 104 3.90 2.13 25.11
C ASP A 104 2.73 3.14 25.15
N PHE A 105 3.03 4.43 24.98
CA PHE A 105 2.04 5.50 24.82
C PHE A 105 1.29 5.44 23.47
N CYS A 106 1.76 4.65 22.50
CA CYS A 106 1.21 4.60 21.15
C CYS A 106 0.06 3.59 21.05
N ASN A 107 -1.13 4.04 20.67
CA ASN A 107 -2.28 3.15 20.40
C ASN A 107 -2.02 2.07 19.32
N ASN A 108 -0.95 2.21 18.53
CA ASN A 108 -0.55 1.26 17.50
C ASN A 108 0.66 0.40 17.90
N GLU A 109 1.16 0.48 19.14
CA GLU A 109 2.34 -0.23 19.66
C GLU A 109 2.38 -1.70 19.21
N ALA A 110 1.38 -2.49 19.61
CA ALA A 110 1.33 -3.92 19.32
C ALA A 110 1.40 -4.23 17.81
N SER A 111 0.78 -3.38 16.98
CA SER A 111 0.85 -3.54 15.52
C SER A 111 2.24 -3.18 14.98
N LEU A 112 2.83 -2.09 15.47
CA LEU A 112 4.16 -1.64 15.05
C LEU A 112 5.24 -2.64 15.46
N GLN A 113 5.12 -3.28 16.62
CA GLN A 113 6.00 -4.37 17.06
C GLN A 113 5.95 -5.56 16.12
N ALA A 114 4.74 -6.02 15.79
CA ALA A 114 4.56 -7.13 14.84
C ALA A 114 5.12 -6.79 13.45
N ILE A 115 4.89 -5.57 12.96
CA ILE A 115 5.41 -5.11 11.65
C ILE A 115 6.93 -5.04 11.66
N LYS A 116 7.53 -4.46 12.71
CA LYS A 116 8.99 -4.33 12.83
C LYS A 116 9.64 -5.71 12.82
N GLN A 117 9.10 -6.65 13.60
CA GLN A 117 9.57 -8.03 13.64
C GLN A 117 9.46 -8.72 12.28
N HIS A 118 8.30 -8.61 11.62
CA HIS A 118 8.11 -9.18 10.28
C HIS A 118 9.07 -8.60 9.25
N GLN A 119 9.38 -7.29 9.30
CA GLN A 119 10.34 -6.68 8.38
C GLN A 119 11.80 -7.08 8.68
N MET A 120 12.15 -7.36 9.93
CA MET A 120 13.47 -7.92 10.28
C MET A 120 13.65 -9.37 9.78
N ASP A 121 12.57 -10.15 9.77
CA ASP A 121 12.58 -11.56 9.35
C ASP A 121 12.57 -11.75 7.82
N VAL A 122 12.27 -10.70 7.05
CA VAL A 122 12.29 -10.75 5.57
C VAL A 122 13.72 -10.50 5.08
N PRO A 123 14.39 -11.47 4.44
CA PRO A 123 15.73 -11.26 3.90
C PRO A 123 15.68 -10.16 2.84
N GLU A 124 16.53 -9.14 3.01
CA GLU A 124 16.73 -8.04 2.08
C GLU A 124 17.06 -8.59 0.68
N LYS A 125 16.05 -8.71 -0.19
CA LYS A 125 16.29 -9.01 -1.60
C LYS A 125 16.90 -7.75 -2.22
N LYS A 126 18.22 -7.71 -2.28
CA LYS A 126 18.97 -6.78 -3.12
C LYS A 126 18.43 -6.87 -4.54
N ALA A 127 17.83 -5.76 -5.01
CA ALA A 127 17.49 -5.55 -6.41
C ALA A 127 18.77 -5.34 -7.24
#